data_AF-A0AAV8EEX6-F1
#
_entry.id   AF-A0AAV8EEX6-F1
#
_cell.length_a   1.000
_cell.length_b   1.000
_cell.length_c   1.000
_cell.angle_alpha   90.00
_cell.angle_beta   90.00
_cell.angle_gamma   90.00
#
_symmetry.space_group_name_H-M   'P 1'
#
loop_
_entity.id
_entity.type
_entity.pdbx_description
1 polymer ?
#
loop_
_entity_poly.entity_id
_entity_poly.type
_entity_poly.pdbx_seq_one_letter_code
_entity_poly.pdbx_strand_id
1 'polypeptide(L)'
;MDVKALAGLRRINLDGLRWRVFDAKGQVLGRLSSQIATVLQGKDKPTYAPNRDDGDMCIILNAKDISVTGRKMTHKFYRWHTGYVGNLKERSLKDQMEKDPTEVIRKAVLRMLPHNKLRDDRDRKLRIFSGSEHPFNDRLLEPFVMPPRNVREMRPRARRALVREQKKLEQGNTMVNTQRKKEGADASSGEVKSTDVGSSQV
;
A
#
# COMPACT_ATOMS: atom_id res chain seq x y z
N MET A 1 -2.40 -22.00 -23.99
CA MET A 1 -3.35 -21.75 -22.89
C MET A 1 -2.77 -22.38 -21.63
N ASP A 2 -2.40 -21.61 -20.62
CA ASP A 2 -1.81 -22.16 -19.39
C ASP A 2 -2.81 -23.09 -18.68
N VAL A 3 -2.57 -24.40 -18.78
CA VAL A 3 -3.47 -25.45 -18.26
C VAL A 3 -3.67 -25.32 -16.73
N LYS A 4 -2.69 -24.75 -16.02
CA LYS A 4 -2.77 -24.46 -14.57
C LYS A 4 -3.74 -23.33 -14.22
N ALA A 5 -3.96 -22.37 -15.12
CA ALA A 5 -4.86 -21.24 -14.86
C ALA A 5 -6.33 -21.67 -14.91
N LEU A 6 -6.64 -22.66 -15.75
CA LEU A 6 -7.97 -23.25 -15.91
C LEU A 6 -8.25 -24.42 -14.95
N ALA A 7 -7.22 -24.91 -14.25
CA ALA A 7 -7.35 -26.05 -13.35
C ALA A 7 -8.28 -25.73 -12.17
N GLY A 8 -9.30 -26.57 -11.98
CA GLY A 8 -10.24 -26.49 -10.85
C GLY A 8 -11.52 -25.69 -11.10
N LEU A 9 -11.61 -24.95 -12.22
CA LEU A 9 -12.81 -24.18 -12.61
C LEU A 9 -14.02 -25.05 -12.94
N ARG A 10 -13.79 -26.29 -13.41
CA ARG A 10 -14.85 -27.25 -13.76
C ARG A 10 -15.78 -27.61 -12.60
N ARG A 11 -15.39 -27.34 -11.35
CA ARG A 11 -16.18 -27.65 -10.14
C ARG A 11 -17.06 -26.47 -9.67
N ILE A 12 -17.02 -25.32 -10.34
CA ILE A 12 -17.72 -24.11 -9.89
C ILE A 12 -18.66 -23.64 -10.99
N ASN A 13 -19.84 -23.17 -10.58
CA ASN A 13 -20.74 -22.46 -11.47
C ASN A 13 -20.19 -21.04 -11.71
N LEU A 14 -19.83 -20.78 -12.96
CA LEU A 14 -19.18 -19.54 -13.41
C LEU A 14 -20.18 -18.50 -13.92
N ASP A 15 -21.42 -18.90 -14.11
CA ASP A 15 -22.45 -18.08 -14.73
C ASP A 15 -22.95 -17.02 -13.74
N GLY A 16 -23.02 -15.77 -14.19
CA GLY A 16 -23.49 -14.63 -13.39
C GLY A 16 -22.50 -14.07 -12.36
N LEU A 17 -21.28 -14.61 -12.26
CA LEU A 17 -20.23 -14.06 -11.40
C LEU A 17 -19.50 -12.91 -12.08
N ARG A 18 -19.14 -11.87 -11.31
CA ARG A 18 -18.27 -10.80 -11.80
C ARG A 18 -16.82 -11.25 -11.72
N TRP A 19 -16.03 -10.80 -12.69
CA TRP A 19 -14.61 -11.08 -12.76
C TRP A 19 -13.85 -9.82 -12.41
N ARG A 20 -13.12 -9.84 -11.30
CA ARG A 20 -12.39 -8.68 -10.79
C ARG A 20 -10.89 -8.85 -10.88
N VAL A 21 -10.23 -7.81 -11.38
CA VAL A 21 -8.78 -7.77 -11.56
C VAL A 21 -8.15 -6.91 -10.48
N PHE A 22 -7.17 -7.44 -9.79
CA PHE A 22 -6.40 -6.77 -8.75
C PHE A 22 -4.95 -6.67 -9.19
N ASP A 23 -4.42 -5.46 -9.28
CA ASP A 23 -2.98 -5.26 -9.46
C ASP A 23 -2.27 -5.29 -8.10
N ALA A 24 -1.33 -6.23 -7.92
CA ALA A 24 -0.54 -6.33 -6.71
C ALA A 24 0.67 -5.37 -6.68
N LYS A 25 0.99 -4.73 -7.80
CA LYS A 25 2.17 -3.87 -7.93
C LYS A 25 2.16 -2.73 -6.91
N GLY A 26 3.20 -2.66 -6.08
CA GLY A 26 3.34 -1.65 -5.04
C GLY A 26 2.37 -1.78 -3.86
N GLN A 27 1.42 -2.72 -3.91
CA GLN A 27 0.44 -2.91 -2.85
C GLN A 27 1.00 -3.71 -1.68
N VAL A 28 0.53 -3.40 -0.47
CA VAL A 28 0.97 -4.09 0.75
C VAL A 28 0.24 -5.41 0.90
N LEU A 29 0.97 -6.53 1.00
CA LEU A 29 0.45 -7.90 1.05
C LEU A 29 -0.79 -8.08 1.91
N GLY A 30 -0.75 -7.66 3.19
CA GLY A 30 -1.87 -7.86 4.11
C GLY A 30 -3.11 -7.03 3.76
N ARG A 31 -2.92 -5.83 3.19
CA ARG A 31 -4.04 -4.95 2.83
C ARG A 31 -4.75 -5.46 1.60
N LEU A 32 -3.97 -5.81 0.58
CA LEU A 32 -4.47 -6.42 -0.64
C LEU A 32 -5.22 -7.73 -0.32
N SER A 33 -4.61 -8.61 0.49
CA SER A 33 -5.22 -9.89 0.86
C SER A 33 -6.56 -9.73 1.60
N SER A 34 -6.69 -8.72 2.45
CA SER A 34 -7.94 -8.45 3.17
C SER A 34 -9.07 -8.04 2.24
N GLN A 35 -8.79 -7.19 1.24
CA GLN A 35 -9.80 -6.77 0.27
C GLN A 35 -10.21 -7.93 -0.63
N ILE A 36 -9.24 -8.72 -1.09
CA ILE A 36 -9.51 -9.95 -1.86
C ILE A 36 -10.39 -10.91 -1.05
N ALA A 37 -10.10 -11.14 0.23
CA ALA A 37 -10.89 -12.03 1.07
C ALA A 37 -12.34 -11.56 1.23
N THR A 38 -12.59 -10.25 1.26
CA THR A 38 -13.95 -9.67 1.30
C THR A 38 -14.71 -9.95 0.01
N VAL A 39 -14.06 -9.73 -1.14
CA VAL A 39 -14.65 -9.94 -2.47
C VAL A 39 -14.90 -11.43 -2.75
N LEU A 40 -13.96 -12.31 -2.37
CA LEU A 40 -14.14 -13.76 -2.44
C LEU A 40 -15.27 -14.29 -1.54
N GLN A 41 -15.61 -13.58 -0.47
CA GLN A 41 -16.77 -13.91 0.37
C GLN A 41 -18.08 -13.33 -0.18
N GLY A 42 -18.02 -12.39 -1.14
CA GLY A 42 -19.18 -11.66 -1.67
C GLY A 42 -19.73 -10.61 -0.69
N LYS A 43 -19.00 -10.28 0.38
CA LYS A 43 -19.43 -9.34 1.44
C LYS A 43 -19.55 -7.89 0.97
N ASP A 44 -19.01 -7.58 -0.20
CA ASP A 44 -19.12 -6.27 -0.82
C ASP A 44 -20.45 -6.08 -1.57
N LYS A 45 -21.19 -7.17 -1.82
CA LYS A 45 -22.53 -7.12 -2.41
C LYS A 45 -23.61 -7.11 -1.32
N PRO A 46 -24.72 -6.37 -1.50
CA PRO A 46 -25.84 -6.36 -0.55
C PRO A 46 -26.56 -7.72 -0.49
N THR A 47 -26.44 -8.56 -1.52
CA THR A 47 -27.02 -9.91 -1.60
C THR A 47 -26.27 -10.96 -0.76
N TYR A 48 -25.29 -10.56 0.05
CA TYR A 48 -24.47 -11.48 0.83
C TYR A 48 -25.31 -12.33 1.80
N ALA A 49 -25.19 -13.65 1.66
CA ALA A 49 -25.72 -14.63 2.60
C ALA A 49 -24.58 -15.51 3.14
N PRO A 50 -24.43 -15.68 4.46
CA PRO A 50 -23.27 -16.37 5.06
C PRO A 50 -23.20 -17.87 4.74
N ASN A 51 -24.33 -18.50 4.44
CA ASN A 51 -24.47 -19.92 4.12
C ASN A 51 -24.25 -20.25 2.63
N ARG A 52 -24.23 -19.24 1.75
CA ARG A 52 -24.07 -19.40 0.30
C ARG A 52 -22.72 -18.83 -0.16
N ASP A 53 -22.24 -19.30 -1.31
CA ASP A 53 -21.01 -18.82 -1.93
C ASP A 53 -21.29 -17.94 -3.17
N ASP A 54 -21.65 -16.68 -2.92
CA ASP A 54 -21.91 -15.68 -3.97
C ASP A 54 -20.70 -14.77 -4.26
N GLY A 55 -19.52 -15.19 -3.79
CA GLY A 55 -18.26 -14.47 -4.00
C GLY A 55 -17.86 -14.43 -5.46
N ASP A 56 -17.20 -13.34 -5.85
CA ASP A 56 -16.74 -13.11 -7.22
C ASP A 56 -15.38 -13.73 -7.51
N MET A 57 -15.10 -13.88 -8.80
CA MET A 57 -13.81 -14.37 -9.26
C MET A 57 -12.76 -13.27 -9.14
N CYS A 58 -11.65 -13.57 -8.47
CA CYS A 58 -10.57 -12.62 -8.26
C CYS A 58 -9.33 -13.07 -9.03
N ILE A 59 -8.88 -12.21 -9.94
CA ILE A 59 -7.64 -12.37 -10.70
C ILE A 59 -6.63 -11.37 -10.16
N ILE A 60 -5.46 -11.85 -9.73
CA ILE A 60 -4.38 -11.00 -9.23
C ILE A 60 -3.22 -11.02 -10.21
N LEU A 61 -2.72 -9.84 -10.55
CA LEU A 61 -1.58 -9.62 -11.45
C LEU A 61 -0.37 -9.09 -10.69
N ASN A 62 0.81 -9.23 -11.30
CA ASN A 62 2.08 -8.70 -10.80
C ASN A 62 2.41 -9.15 -9.38
N ALA A 63 2.17 -10.43 -9.04
CA ALA A 63 2.44 -10.95 -7.69
C ALA A 63 3.92 -10.82 -7.27
N LYS A 64 4.86 -10.71 -8.23
CA LYS A 64 6.29 -10.47 -7.99
C LYS A 64 6.57 -9.10 -7.36
N ASP A 65 5.77 -8.10 -7.69
CA ASP A 65 5.99 -6.69 -7.30
C ASP A 65 5.25 -6.30 -6.01
N ILE A 66 4.84 -7.30 -5.22
CA ILE A 66 4.09 -7.07 -3.98
C ILE A 66 5.00 -6.56 -2.88
N SER A 67 4.54 -5.55 -2.13
CA SER A 67 5.33 -4.94 -1.07
C SER A 67 5.03 -5.53 0.30
N VAL A 68 6.09 -5.66 1.10
CA VAL A 68 6.00 -6.08 2.51
C VAL A 68 6.74 -5.06 3.35
N THR A 69 6.09 -4.57 4.41
CA THR A 69 6.62 -3.47 5.22
C THR A 69 7.67 -3.94 6.24
N GLY A 70 8.66 -3.09 6.50
CA GLY A 70 9.69 -3.33 7.52
C GLY A 70 10.69 -4.41 7.13
N ARG A 71 11.26 -5.11 8.11
CA ARG A 71 12.27 -6.17 7.91
C ARG A 71 11.66 -7.57 7.69
N LYS A 72 10.39 -7.65 7.33
CA LYS A 72 9.66 -8.92 7.25
C LYS A 72 10.15 -9.84 6.13
N MET A 73 10.79 -9.29 5.09
CA MET A 73 11.35 -10.08 3.99
C MET A 73 12.31 -11.17 4.49
N THR A 74 13.14 -10.85 5.48
CA THR A 74 14.12 -11.79 6.04
C THR A 74 13.63 -12.43 7.34
N HIS A 75 12.88 -11.70 8.18
CA HIS A 75 12.48 -12.19 9.50
C HIS A 75 11.19 -13.04 9.52
N LYS A 76 10.37 -12.98 8.47
CA LYS A 76 9.15 -13.80 8.41
C LYS A 76 9.49 -15.15 7.78
N PHE A 77 9.13 -16.21 8.49
CA PHE A 77 9.32 -17.57 8.02
C PHE A 77 8.00 -18.31 7.88
N TYR A 78 7.89 -19.12 6.82
CA TYR A 78 6.86 -20.11 6.64
C TYR A 78 7.35 -21.43 7.24
N ARG A 79 6.60 -21.95 8.20
CA ARG A 79 6.89 -23.22 8.87
C ARG A 79 5.80 -24.23 8.55
N TRP A 80 6.20 -25.47 8.31
CA TRP A 80 5.30 -26.61 8.17
C TRP A 80 6.00 -27.88 8.62
N HIS A 81 5.22 -28.85 9.08
CA HIS A 81 5.72 -30.15 9.52
C HIS A 81 5.28 -31.23 8.54
N THR A 82 6.12 -32.23 8.30
CA THR A 82 5.79 -33.33 7.36
C THR A 82 5.01 -34.47 8.00
N GLY A 83 4.96 -34.52 9.34
CA GLY A 83 4.30 -35.58 10.12
C GLY A 83 5.28 -36.53 10.80
N TYR A 84 6.53 -36.63 10.32
CA TYR A 84 7.59 -37.44 10.90
C TYR A 84 8.32 -36.71 12.04
N VAL A 85 8.73 -37.43 13.09
CA VAL A 85 9.46 -36.87 14.24
C VAL A 85 10.69 -36.09 13.78
N GLY A 86 10.90 -34.89 14.33
CA GLY A 86 12.06 -34.03 14.04
C GLY A 86 12.03 -33.27 12.71
N ASN A 87 10.98 -33.40 11.89
CA ASN A 87 10.95 -32.85 10.53
C ASN A 87 10.16 -31.54 10.41
N LEU A 88 10.59 -30.51 11.16
CA LEU A 88 10.13 -29.14 10.97
C LEU A 88 10.84 -28.51 9.77
N LYS A 89 10.07 -28.11 8.75
CA LYS A 89 10.59 -27.38 7.60
C LYS A 89 10.28 -25.90 7.72
N GLU A 90 11.27 -25.10 7.39
CA GLU A 90 11.20 -23.65 7.46
C GLU A 90 11.70 -23.05 6.15
N ARG A 91 11.06 -21.96 5.71
CA ARG A 91 11.50 -21.17 4.56
C ARG A 91 11.25 -19.70 4.82
N SER A 92 12.24 -18.85 4.51
CA SER A 92 12.05 -17.40 4.67
C SER A 92 11.05 -16.85 3.64
N LEU A 93 10.48 -15.67 3.92
CA LEU A 93 9.60 -14.99 2.99
C LEU A 93 10.35 -14.62 1.70
N LYS A 94 11.62 -14.21 1.81
CA LYS A 94 12.48 -13.90 0.66
C LYS A 94 12.59 -15.11 -0.28
N ASP A 95 13.01 -16.26 0.24
CA ASP A 95 13.19 -17.47 -0.59
C ASP A 95 11.85 -17.95 -1.16
N GLN A 96 10.76 -17.76 -0.41
CA GLN A 96 9.43 -18.10 -0.91
C GLN A 96 9.01 -17.18 -2.06
N MET A 97 9.35 -15.89 -2.02
CA MET A 97 9.02 -14.92 -3.06
C MET A 97 9.83 -15.17 -4.35
N GLU A 98 11.08 -15.61 -4.21
CA GLU A 98 11.93 -16.01 -5.34
C GLU A 98 11.43 -17.30 -5.99
N LYS A 99 11.04 -18.29 -5.17
CA LYS A 99 10.58 -19.59 -5.67
C LYS A 99 9.18 -19.54 -6.29
N ASP A 100 8.22 -19.00 -5.53
CA ASP A 100 6.83 -18.87 -5.99
C ASP A 100 6.14 -17.72 -5.23
N PRO A 101 6.10 -16.52 -5.83
CA PRO A 101 5.44 -15.36 -5.23
C PRO A 101 3.92 -15.50 -5.19
N THR A 102 3.33 -16.35 -6.05
CA THR A 102 1.87 -16.55 -6.08
C THR A 102 1.37 -17.23 -4.81
N GLU A 103 2.16 -18.17 -4.29
CA GLU A 103 1.84 -18.92 -3.08
C GLU A 103 1.89 -18.05 -1.82
N VAL A 104 2.69 -16.97 -1.81
CA VAL A 104 2.74 -16.00 -0.72
C VAL A 104 1.36 -15.33 -0.54
N ILE A 105 0.78 -14.88 -1.65
CA ILE A 105 -0.53 -14.22 -1.69
C ILE A 105 -1.63 -15.24 -1.42
N ARG A 106 -1.60 -16.41 -2.07
CA ARG A 106 -2.57 -17.49 -1.87
C ARG A 106 -2.68 -17.87 -0.39
N LYS A 107 -1.54 -18.16 0.27
CA LYS A 107 -1.53 -18.49 1.70
C LYS A 107 -2.03 -17.35 2.58
N ALA A 108 -1.75 -16.10 2.23
CA ALA A 108 -2.22 -14.95 2.99
C ALA A 108 -3.75 -14.82 2.91
N VAL A 109 -4.32 -14.90 1.71
CA VAL A 109 -5.78 -14.84 1.49
C VAL A 109 -6.48 -16.05 2.11
N LEU A 110 -5.97 -17.25 1.90
CA LEU A 110 -6.54 -18.48 2.46
C LEU A 110 -6.66 -18.44 3.98
N ARG A 111 -5.65 -17.86 4.66
CA ARG A 111 -5.66 -17.67 6.12
C ARG A 111 -6.58 -16.54 6.60
N MET A 112 -7.09 -15.70 5.70
CA MET A 112 -8.10 -14.67 6.01
C MET A 112 -9.54 -15.14 5.73
N LEU A 113 -9.72 -16.26 5.02
CA LEU A 113 -11.03 -16.87 4.82
C LEU A 113 -11.46 -17.65 6.07
N PRO A 114 -12.78 -17.71 6.37
CA PRO A 114 -13.29 -18.49 7.48
C PRO A 114 -12.96 -19.97 7.30
N HIS A 115 -12.62 -20.66 8.39
CA HIS A 115 -12.32 -22.09 8.35
C HIS A 115 -13.62 -22.89 8.30
N ASN A 116 -14.13 -23.16 7.09
CA ASN A 116 -15.30 -23.98 6.83
C ASN A 116 -15.14 -24.73 5.50
N LYS A 117 -16.13 -25.56 5.14
CA LYS A 117 -16.13 -26.32 3.88
C LYS A 117 -16.15 -25.42 2.64
N LEU A 118 -16.78 -24.24 2.72
CA LEU A 118 -16.82 -23.24 1.64
C LEU A 118 -15.46 -22.58 1.36
N ARG A 119 -14.50 -22.70 2.28
CA ARG A 119 -13.18 -22.08 2.12
C ARG A 119 -12.46 -22.54 0.86
N ASP A 120 -12.52 -23.85 0.61
CA ASP A 120 -11.80 -24.44 -0.53
C ASP A 120 -12.48 -24.08 -1.84
N ASP A 121 -13.81 -23.96 -1.86
CA ASP A 121 -14.56 -23.50 -3.03
C ASP A 121 -14.26 -22.03 -3.35
N ARG A 122 -14.17 -21.18 -2.32
CA ARG A 122 -13.74 -19.78 -2.45
C ARG A 122 -12.29 -19.65 -2.93
N ASP A 123 -11.35 -20.47 -2.45
CA ASP A 123 -9.95 -20.45 -2.93
C ASP A 123 -9.83 -20.86 -4.40
N ARG A 124 -10.73 -21.73 -4.89
CA ARG A 124 -10.73 -22.07 -6.32
C ARG A 124 -11.06 -20.86 -7.20
N LYS A 125 -11.90 -19.92 -6.74
CA LYS A 125 -12.21 -18.64 -7.41
C LYS A 125 -11.04 -17.64 -7.42
N LEU A 126 -9.94 -17.92 -6.72
CA LEU A 126 -8.76 -17.07 -6.64
C LEU A 126 -7.67 -17.50 -7.64
N ARG A 127 -7.40 -16.67 -8.66
CA ARG A 127 -6.32 -16.88 -9.63
C ARG A 127 -5.25 -15.81 -9.47
N ILE A 128 -3.99 -16.23 -9.47
CA ILE A 128 -2.85 -15.34 -9.19
C ILE A 128 -1.80 -15.58 -10.27
N PHE A 129 -1.36 -14.50 -10.88
CA PHE A 129 -0.34 -14.49 -11.92
C PHE A 129 0.87 -13.70 -11.42
N SER A 130 2.05 -14.22 -11.77
CA SER A 130 3.30 -13.59 -11.34
C SER A 130 3.62 -12.33 -12.13
N GLY A 131 3.20 -12.26 -13.40
CA GLY A 131 3.32 -11.11 -14.28
C GLY A 131 1.99 -10.40 -14.52
N SER A 132 1.98 -9.54 -15.55
CA SER A 132 0.83 -8.71 -15.93
C SER A 132 -0.17 -9.42 -16.84
N GLU A 133 0.22 -10.54 -17.45
CA GLU A 133 -0.60 -11.26 -18.41
C GLU A 133 -1.48 -12.32 -17.72
N HIS A 134 -2.70 -12.47 -18.24
CA HIS A 134 -3.65 -13.50 -17.83
C HIS A 134 -4.35 -14.11 -19.06
N PRO A 135 -4.80 -15.38 -18.98
CA PRO A 135 -5.47 -16.05 -20.10
C PRO A 135 -6.96 -15.70 -20.24
N PHE A 136 -7.55 -14.89 -19.35
CA PHE A 136 -9.00 -14.66 -19.28
C PHE A 136 -9.51 -13.51 -20.15
N ASN A 137 -8.92 -13.31 -21.33
CA ASN A 137 -9.22 -12.16 -22.19
C ASN A 137 -10.65 -12.19 -22.76
N ASP A 138 -11.27 -13.37 -22.85
CA ASP A 138 -12.62 -13.56 -23.38
C ASP A 138 -13.73 -13.13 -22.40
N ARG A 139 -13.37 -12.75 -21.16
CA ARG A 139 -14.31 -12.37 -20.10
C ARG A 139 -14.28 -10.87 -19.86
N LEU A 140 -15.44 -10.32 -19.46
CA LEU A 140 -15.54 -8.93 -19.03
C LEU A 140 -14.87 -8.76 -17.67
N LEU A 141 -13.72 -8.08 -17.67
CA LEU A 141 -12.88 -7.88 -16.49
C LEU A 141 -13.12 -6.49 -15.90
N GLU A 142 -13.50 -6.45 -14.63
CA GLU A 142 -13.66 -5.21 -13.89
C GLU A 142 -12.41 -4.93 -13.04
N PRO A 143 -11.65 -3.87 -13.30
CA PRO A 143 -10.50 -3.52 -12.48
C PRO A 143 -10.96 -3.08 -11.10
N PHE A 144 -10.40 -3.70 -10.06
CA PHE A 144 -10.67 -3.33 -8.67
C PHE A 144 -9.72 -2.22 -8.23
N VAL A 145 -10.29 -1.09 -7.83
CA VAL A 145 -9.55 0.02 -7.23
C VAL A 145 -9.57 -0.14 -5.72
N MET A 146 -8.39 -0.07 -5.09
CA MET A 146 -8.32 -0.10 -3.63
C MET A 146 -8.97 1.16 -3.03
N PRO A 147 -9.73 1.03 -1.92
CA PRO A 147 -10.36 2.18 -1.29
C PRO A 147 -9.31 3.23 -0.89
N PRO A 148 -9.59 4.53 -1.11
CA PRO A 148 -8.64 5.60 -0.85
C PRO A 148 -8.27 5.64 0.62
N ARG A 149 -6.99 5.91 0.91
CA ARG A 149 -6.48 5.86 2.27
C ARG A 149 -5.75 7.14 2.65
N ASN A 150 -6.11 7.68 3.81
CA ASN A 150 -5.32 8.69 4.51
C ASN A 150 -4.12 8.02 5.18
N VAL A 151 -3.00 7.96 4.47
CA VAL A 151 -1.72 7.51 5.03
C VAL A 151 -1.05 8.68 5.73
N ARG A 152 -0.56 8.47 6.95
CA ARG A 152 0.36 9.43 7.56
C ARG A 152 1.68 9.35 6.81
N GLU A 153 1.99 10.37 6.02
CA GLU A 153 3.23 10.47 5.23
C GLU A 153 4.47 10.29 6.10
N MET A 154 4.44 10.85 7.32
CA MET A 154 5.56 10.77 8.24
C MET A 154 5.21 10.20 9.60
N ARG A 155 6.20 9.52 10.21
CA ARG A 155 6.13 9.12 11.61
C ARG A 155 6.04 10.36 12.50
N PRO A 156 5.26 10.33 13.59
CA PRO A 156 5.09 11.48 14.48
C PRO A 156 6.43 12.06 15.00
N ARG A 157 7.41 11.20 15.28
CA ARG A 157 8.75 11.63 15.71
C ARG A 157 9.51 12.38 14.62
N ALA A 158 9.51 11.87 13.39
CA ALA A 158 10.15 12.52 12.25
C ALA A 158 9.47 13.85 11.90
N ARG A 159 8.13 13.90 11.90
CA ARG A 159 7.37 15.13 11.72
C ARG A 159 7.69 16.16 12.80
N ARG A 160 7.78 15.75 14.08
CA ARG A 160 8.16 16.64 15.19
C ARG A 160 9.58 17.17 15.05
N ALA A 161 10.53 16.36 14.57
CA ALA A 161 11.90 16.79 14.33
C ALA A 161 11.96 17.85 13.22
N LEU A 162 11.30 17.62 12.09
CA LEU A 162 11.22 18.59 10.99
C LEU A 162 10.55 19.90 11.40
N VAL A 163 9.45 19.84 12.15
CA VAL A 163 8.79 21.05 12.67
C VAL A 163 9.72 21.83 13.61
N ARG A 164 10.54 21.14 14.42
CA ARG A 164 11.54 21.79 15.26
C ARG A 164 12.66 22.42 14.43
N GLU A 165 13.12 21.76 13.38
CA GLU A 165 14.14 22.29 12.46
C GLU A 165 13.62 23.50 11.68
N GLN A 166 12.42 23.42 11.11
CA GLN A 166 11.75 24.54 10.42
C GLN A 166 11.58 25.73 11.35
N LYS A 167 11.07 25.51 12.57
CA LYS A 167 10.89 26.58 13.55
C LYS A 167 12.22 27.22 13.98
N LYS A 168 13.30 26.42 14.08
CA LYS A 168 14.66 26.92 14.38
C LYS A 168 15.22 27.75 13.22
N LEU A 169 15.02 27.33 11.98
CA LEU A 169 15.41 28.07 10.77
C LEU A 169 14.62 29.38 10.62
N GLU A 170 13.31 29.34 10.87
CA GLU A 170 12.46 30.53 10.88
C GLU A 170 12.92 31.54 11.93
N GLN A 171 13.15 31.12 13.18
CA GLN A 171 13.65 32.01 14.24
C GLN A 171 15.01 32.63 13.88
N GLY A 172 15.92 31.87 13.28
CA GLY A 172 17.19 32.39 12.78
C GLY A 172 16.99 33.44 11.69
N ASN A 173 16.09 33.20 10.73
CA ASN A 173 15.75 34.16 9.68
C ASN A 173 15.10 35.43 10.25
N THR A 174 14.21 35.32 11.24
CA THR A 174 13.59 36.50 11.87
C THR A 174 14.61 37.37 12.60
N MET A 175 15.60 36.76 13.27
CA MET A 175 16.69 37.47 13.95
C MET A 175 17.61 38.20 12.95
N VAL A 176 18.00 37.53 11.86
CA VAL A 176 18.82 38.13 10.79
C VAL A 176 18.07 39.26 10.08
N ASN A 177 16.77 39.11 9.83
CA ASN A 177 15.97 40.15 9.19
C ASN A 177 15.75 41.35 10.14
N THR A 178 15.67 41.12 11.45
CA THR A 178 15.61 42.19 12.46
C THR A 178 16.94 42.94 12.58
N GLN A 179 18.07 42.24 12.45
CA GLN A 179 19.39 42.88 12.41
C GLN A 179 19.59 43.74 11.16
N ARG A 180 19.25 43.24 9.96
CA ARG A 180 19.30 44.05 8.73
C ARG A 180 18.37 45.27 8.79
N LYS A 181 17.22 45.15 9.46
CA LYS A 181 16.28 46.27 9.65
C LYS A 181 16.81 47.33 10.61
N LYS A 182 17.63 46.95 11.61
CA LYS A 182 18.35 47.88 12.49
C LYS A 182 19.50 48.59 11.77
N GLU A 183 20.32 47.85 11.02
CA GLU A 183 21.43 48.42 10.24
C GLU A 183 20.93 49.37 9.12
N GLY A 184 19.78 49.06 8.51
CA GLY A 184 19.14 49.96 7.53
C GLY A 184 18.49 51.20 8.15
N ALA A 185 18.11 51.17 9.43
CA ALA A 185 17.58 52.34 10.16
C ALA A 185 18.71 53.29 10.58
N ASP A 186 19.86 52.75 11.01
CA ASP A 186 21.06 53.54 11.34
C ASP A 186 21.73 54.17 10.11
N ALA A 187 21.49 53.64 8.90
CA ALA A 187 21.93 54.26 7.64
C ALA A 187 21.04 55.44 7.19
N SER A 188 19.81 55.57 7.72
CA SER A 188 18.86 56.64 7.38
C SER A 188 18.86 57.83 8.35
N SER A 189 19.60 57.75 9.46
CA SER A 189 19.79 58.82 10.44
C SER A 189 21.07 59.67 10.19
N GLY A 190 21.77 59.42 9.09
CA GLY A 190 23.05 60.05 8.72
C GLY A 190 23.01 60.99 7.52
N GLU A 191 21.89 61.65 7.23
CA GLU A 191 21.82 62.75 6.25
C GLU A 191 21.03 63.94 6.83
N VAL A 192 21.61 64.61 7.83
CA VAL A 192 21.32 66.03 8.09
C VAL A 192 22.58 66.80 7.68
N LYS A 193 22.69 67.12 6.39
CA LYS A 193 23.59 68.18 5.93
C LYS A 193 22.87 69.50 6.12
N SER A 194 23.37 70.21 7.12
CA SER A 194 23.28 71.65 7.26
C SER A 194 23.66 72.38 5.96
N THR A 195 22.80 73.29 5.54
CA THR A 195 23.24 74.51 4.83
C THR A 195 22.69 75.71 5.58
N ASP A 196 23.63 76.60 5.85
CA ASP A 196 23.59 77.78 6.70
C ASP A 196 22.97 79.00 5.97
N VAL A 197 22.32 79.85 6.76
CA VAL A 197 22.23 81.34 6.73
C VAL A 197 21.92 82.11 5.44
N GLY A 198 20.96 83.04 5.58
CA GLY A 198 20.91 84.33 4.86
C GLY A 198 19.48 84.93 4.80
N SER A 199 19.07 85.77 5.76
CA SER A 199 19.13 87.26 5.73
C SER A 199 17.90 87.96 5.11
N SER A 200 17.16 88.68 5.98
CA SER A 200 16.59 90.05 5.86
C SER A 200 15.66 90.52 4.71
N GLN A 201 14.76 91.44 5.12
CA GLN A 201 13.84 92.37 4.39
C GLN A 201 12.43 91.80 4.11
N VAL A 202 11.30 92.41 4.52
CA VAL A 202 10.93 93.76 5.05
C VAL A 202 9.83 93.58 6.10
#